data_AF-A0AAV4C0D0-F1
#
_entry.id   AF-A0AAV4C0D0-F1
#
_cell.length_a   1.000
_cell.length_b   1.000
_cell.length_c   1.000
_cell.angle_alpha   90.00
_cell.angle_beta   90.00
_cell.angle_gamma   90.00
#
_symmetry.space_group_name_H-M   'P 1'
#
loop_
_entity.id
_entity.type
_entity.pdbx_description
1 polymer ?
#
loop_
_entity_poly.entity_id
_entity_poly.type
_entity_poly.pdbx_seq_one_letter_code
_entity_poly.pdbx_strand_id
1 'polypeptide(L)'
;MKLVIWRRSSKAFCLWRTLKVAAILLLLIFVVMPIRNTVLYFVLPKLWMEQPSLFLLKVMTHNQYFPIEQTPLGQNPAPIQVDLKEIEQEQYQLPAYPAFHAKVKELKEKAEEGDAESEQELQELMRFQPQMVDQDRAVFLFTLKVFTEACKAANLTWFLISGSALGAIRHHGMIPWDDDVDIVMNGSEWITIRNVLSDVKGFDLFTPSYNQWKFFMHDLPQGNRPFKWPNLDIFFFAEDDTYIWATTWGAKGSLANKKTDVFPLTTKKFEIFQLPVARYIKSLITAEYGDYHSGCKTAEYVHKTNEKHASTSLVSIDCAKLHKVFPFVFYATNADGAIVEQLQVDGKPV
;
A
#
# COMPACT_ATOMS: atom_id res chain seq x y z
N MET A 1 1.64 69.13 -32.71
CA MET A 1 1.51 67.73 -32.23
C MET A 1 1.93 67.67 -30.77
N LYS A 2 0.99 67.49 -29.83
CA LYS A 2 1.33 67.14 -28.44
C LYS A 2 1.56 65.63 -28.38
N LEU A 3 2.79 65.21 -28.12
CA LEU A 3 3.13 63.83 -27.80
C LEU A 3 2.48 63.46 -26.46
N VAL A 4 1.42 62.66 -26.51
CA VAL A 4 0.83 62.03 -25.33
C VAL A 4 1.82 60.94 -24.88
N ILE A 5 2.66 61.30 -23.91
CA ILE A 5 3.51 60.33 -23.21
C ILE A 5 2.58 59.49 -22.33
N TRP A 6 2.31 58.26 -22.76
CA TRP A 6 1.67 57.25 -21.93
C TRP A 6 2.60 56.91 -20.75
N ARG A 7 2.49 57.65 -19.64
CA ARG A 7 3.10 57.25 -18.36
C ARG A 7 2.44 55.93 -17.95
N ARG A 8 3.16 54.81 -18.10
CA ARG A 8 2.81 53.56 -17.41
C ARG A 8 2.64 53.87 -15.92
N SER A 9 1.44 53.64 -15.41
CA SER A 9 1.07 53.86 -14.01
C SER A 9 2.12 53.23 -13.07
N SER A 10 2.67 53.99 -12.13
CA SER A 10 3.67 53.52 -11.15
C SER A 10 3.15 52.34 -10.32
N LYS A 11 1.84 52.21 -10.17
CA LYS A 11 1.18 51.08 -9.49
C LYS A 11 1.34 49.77 -10.27
N ALA A 12 1.27 49.80 -11.60
CA ALA A 12 1.47 48.60 -12.44
C ALA A 12 2.93 48.13 -12.44
N PHE A 13 3.89 49.06 -12.37
CA PHE A 13 5.31 48.75 -12.24
C PHE A 13 5.66 48.17 -10.85
N CYS A 14 5.06 48.72 -9.78
CA CYS A 14 5.21 48.20 -8.42
C CYS A 14 4.61 46.80 -8.27
N LEU A 15 3.40 46.58 -8.82
CA LEU A 15 2.74 45.28 -8.83
C LEU A 15 3.55 44.22 -9.59
N TRP A 16 4.18 44.59 -10.72
CA TRP A 16 5.00 43.65 -11.48
C TRP A 16 6.30 43.27 -10.75
N ARG A 17 6.90 44.21 -10.01
CA ARG A 17 8.06 43.91 -9.13
C ARG A 17 7.66 43.01 -7.97
N THR A 18 6.53 43.26 -7.31
CA THR A 18 6.06 42.41 -6.21
C THR A 18 5.71 41.01 -6.70
N LEU A 19 5.01 40.88 -7.84
CA LEU A 19 4.72 39.58 -8.46
C LEU A 19 6.00 38.83 -8.86
N LYS A 20 7.02 39.52 -9.37
CA LYS A 20 8.32 38.91 -9.68
C LYS A 20 9.04 38.39 -8.44
N VAL A 21 9.10 39.19 -7.38
CA VAL A 21 9.72 38.76 -6.12
C VAL A 21 8.96 37.58 -5.53
N ALA A 22 7.62 37.63 -5.53
CA ALA A 22 6.78 36.51 -5.09
C ALA A 22 7.03 35.24 -5.92
N ALA A 23 7.15 35.36 -7.26
CA ALA A 23 7.45 34.23 -8.12
C ALA A 23 8.85 33.64 -7.87
N ILE A 24 9.86 34.47 -7.61
CA ILE A 24 11.22 34.01 -7.25
C ILE A 24 11.21 33.31 -5.89
N LEU A 25 10.51 33.87 -4.90
CA LEU A 25 10.39 33.25 -3.58
C LEU A 25 9.65 31.91 -3.64
N LEU A 26 8.56 31.83 -4.41
CA LEU A 26 7.87 30.57 -4.68
C LEU A 26 8.79 29.57 -5.36
N LEU A 27 9.55 29.99 -6.37
CA LEU A 27 10.52 29.12 -7.04
C LEU A 27 11.59 28.60 -6.07
N LEU A 28 12.11 29.45 -5.18
CA LEU A 28 13.08 29.05 -4.15
C LEU A 28 12.49 28.02 -3.18
N ILE A 29 11.23 28.20 -2.77
CA ILE A 29 10.51 27.23 -1.94
C ILE A 29 10.45 25.86 -2.63
N PHE A 30 10.16 25.81 -3.93
CA PHE A 30 10.01 24.54 -4.62
C PHE A 30 11.35 23.91 -5.05
N VAL A 31 12.38 24.68 -5.36
CA VAL A 31 13.65 24.17 -5.92
C VAL A 31 14.64 23.77 -4.81
N VAL A 32 14.71 24.54 -3.72
CA VAL A 32 15.69 24.30 -2.66
C VAL A 32 15.12 23.29 -1.66
N MET A 33 15.57 22.04 -1.73
CA MET A 33 15.02 20.92 -0.93
C MET A 33 14.88 21.22 0.57
N PRO A 34 15.89 21.79 1.28
CA PRO A 34 15.71 22.14 2.70
C PRO A 34 14.57 23.13 2.94
N ILE A 35 14.41 24.13 2.07
CA ILE A 35 13.33 25.14 2.17
C ILE A 35 11.99 24.50 1.85
N ARG A 36 11.91 23.73 0.75
CA ARG A 36 10.72 22.95 0.35
C ARG A 36 10.23 22.09 1.51
N ASN A 37 11.13 21.30 2.08
CA ASN A 37 10.83 20.35 3.14
C ASN A 37 10.37 21.08 4.40
N THR A 38 10.98 22.23 4.73
CA THR A 38 10.54 23.04 5.88
C THR A 38 9.13 23.60 5.65
N VAL A 39 8.85 24.13 4.45
CA VAL A 39 7.56 24.77 4.15
C VAL A 39 6.43 23.76 3.97
N LEU A 40 6.73 22.60 3.37
CA LEU A 40 5.72 21.60 2.97
C LEU A 40 5.73 20.34 3.84
N TYR A 41 6.42 20.35 4.99
CA TYR A 41 6.58 19.20 5.88
C TYR A 41 5.26 18.47 6.20
N PHE A 42 4.18 19.23 6.42
CA PHE A 42 2.87 18.68 6.81
C PHE A 42 2.01 18.24 5.62
N VAL A 43 2.44 18.51 4.39
CA VAL A 43 1.65 18.27 3.16
C VAL A 43 2.31 17.22 2.28
N LEU A 44 3.65 17.23 2.19
CA LEU A 44 4.37 16.27 1.38
C LEU A 44 4.39 14.90 2.05
N PRO A 45 4.19 13.81 1.27
CA PRO A 45 4.48 12.47 1.74
C PRO A 45 5.92 12.40 2.28
N LYS A 46 6.12 11.71 3.40
CA LYS A 46 7.44 11.60 4.04
C LYS A 46 8.50 11.03 3.08
N LEU A 47 8.12 10.03 2.28
CA LEU A 47 8.94 9.42 1.23
C LEU A 47 9.51 10.46 0.22
N TRP A 48 8.77 11.54 -0.02
CA TRP A 48 9.14 12.57 -1.01
C TRP A 48 10.18 13.56 -0.47
N MET A 49 10.36 13.61 0.85
CA MET A 49 11.20 14.61 1.50
C MET A 49 12.66 14.49 1.06
N GLU A 50 13.12 13.27 0.76
CA GLU A 50 14.50 13.01 0.32
C GLU A 50 14.69 13.12 -1.20
N GLN A 51 13.61 13.37 -1.96
CA GLN A 51 13.65 13.35 -3.42
C GLN A 51 13.92 14.73 -4.04
N PRO A 52 14.63 14.82 -5.18
CA PRO A 52 14.82 16.07 -5.90
C PRO A 52 13.50 16.67 -6.39
N SER A 53 13.36 18.00 -6.34
CA SER A 53 12.11 18.66 -6.73
C SER A 53 11.71 18.47 -8.18
N LEU A 54 12.68 18.38 -9.10
CA LEU A 54 12.39 18.06 -10.50
C LEU A 54 11.83 16.64 -10.68
N PHE A 55 12.32 15.68 -9.89
CA PHE A 55 11.75 14.34 -9.88
C PHE A 55 10.33 14.36 -9.31
N LEU A 56 10.09 15.05 -8.18
CA LEU A 56 8.74 15.19 -7.63
C LEU A 56 7.76 15.86 -8.61
N LEU A 57 8.21 16.81 -9.43
CA LEU A 57 7.39 17.38 -10.48
C LEU A 57 6.97 16.33 -11.52
N LYS A 58 7.85 15.38 -11.87
CA LYS A 58 7.48 14.23 -12.71
C LYS A 58 6.44 13.36 -12.00
N VAL A 59 6.65 13.02 -10.73
CA VAL A 59 5.70 12.21 -9.94
C VAL A 59 4.33 12.87 -9.87
N MET A 60 4.26 14.18 -9.65
CA MET A 60 2.99 14.91 -9.56
C MET A 60 2.26 15.00 -10.91
N THR A 61 2.99 15.22 -12.00
CA THR A 61 2.38 15.46 -13.33
C THR A 61 2.11 14.19 -14.13
N HIS A 62 2.80 13.09 -13.84
CA HIS A 62 2.59 11.82 -14.51
C HIS A 62 1.49 11.02 -13.81
N ASN A 63 0.28 11.03 -14.37
CA ASN A 63 -0.85 10.21 -13.91
C ASN A 63 -1.07 9.02 -14.85
N GLN A 64 -1.53 7.91 -14.28
CA GLN A 64 -1.97 6.75 -15.05
C GLN A 64 -3.08 7.15 -16.03
N TYR A 65 -2.96 6.68 -17.26
CA TYR A 65 -4.05 6.65 -18.23
C TYR A 65 -3.88 5.46 -19.16
N PHE A 66 -4.85 4.55 -19.12
CA PHE A 66 -4.94 3.44 -20.07
C PHE A 66 -6.20 3.57 -20.92
N PRO A 67 -6.11 3.58 -22.26
CA PRO A 67 -7.26 3.72 -23.16
C PRO A 67 -8.01 2.38 -23.31
N ILE A 68 -8.56 1.88 -22.19
CA ILE A 68 -9.18 0.56 -22.05
C ILE A 68 -10.32 0.34 -23.05
N GLU A 69 -11.21 1.32 -23.20
CA GLU A 69 -12.36 1.25 -24.10
C GLU A 69 -11.98 1.24 -25.58
N GLN A 70 -10.83 1.82 -25.92
CA GLN A 70 -10.32 1.91 -27.30
C GLN A 70 -9.39 0.75 -27.66
N THR A 71 -9.05 -0.08 -26.68
CA THR A 71 -8.10 -1.19 -26.84
C THR A 71 -8.86 -2.50 -26.61
N PRO A 72 -9.23 -3.23 -27.68
CA PRO A 72 -9.83 -4.55 -27.56
C PRO A 72 -8.92 -5.50 -26.77
N LEU A 73 -9.52 -6.47 -26.07
CA LEU A 73 -8.74 -7.56 -25.48
C LEU A 73 -7.96 -8.29 -26.57
N GLY A 74 -6.65 -8.42 -26.37
CA GLY A 74 -5.78 -9.19 -27.23
C GLY A 74 -5.80 -10.67 -26.86
N GLN A 75 -4.94 -11.45 -27.51
CA GLN A 75 -4.66 -12.81 -27.07
C GLN A 75 -3.71 -12.77 -25.88
N ASN A 76 -3.90 -13.65 -24.90
CA ASN A 76 -2.90 -13.90 -23.89
C ASN A 76 -1.62 -14.45 -24.56
N PRO A 77 -0.48 -13.73 -24.48
CA PRO A 77 0.77 -14.17 -25.11
C PRO A 77 1.38 -15.39 -24.41
N ALA A 78 0.94 -15.71 -23.20
CA ALA A 78 1.35 -16.85 -22.40
C ALA A 78 0.14 -17.47 -21.70
N PRO A 79 -0.70 -18.27 -22.42
CA PRO A 79 -1.92 -18.85 -21.85
C PRO A 79 -1.59 -19.73 -20.64
N ILE A 80 -2.15 -19.39 -19.48
CA ILE A 80 -1.96 -20.16 -18.24
C ILE A 80 -3.07 -21.21 -18.13
N GLN A 81 -2.67 -22.44 -17.83
CA GLN A 81 -3.59 -23.46 -17.33
C GLN A 81 -3.53 -23.45 -15.79
N VAL A 82 -4.53 -22.83 -15.17
CA VAL A 82 -4.75 -22.94 -13.72
C VAL A 82 -5.62 -24.17 -13.50
N ASP A 83 -5.09 -25.21 -12.84
CA ASP A 83 -5.92 -26.33 -12.41
C ASP A 83 -6.72 -25.92 -11.17
N LEU A 84 -7.99 -25.56 -11.40
CA LEU A 84 -8.92 -25.14 -10.35
C LEU A 84 -9.12 -26.22 -9.25
N LYS A 85 -8.78 -27.49 -9.51
CA LYS A 85 -8.94 -28.59 -8.54
C LYS A 85 -7.86 -28.63 -7.46
N GLU A 86 -6.67 -28.08 -7.72
CA GLU A 86 -5.62 -27.97 -6.69
C GLU A 86 -6.03 -27.04 -5.54
N ILE A 87 -7.03 -26.19 -5.79
CA ILE A 87 -7.46 -25.12 -4.89
C ILE A 87 -8.49 -25.59 -3.89
N GLU A 88 -9.37 -26.51 -4.32
CA GLU A 88 -10.31 -27.18 -3.43
C GLU A 88 -9.58 -28.10 -2.43
N GLN A 89 -8.34 -28.50 -2.75
CA GLN A 89 -7.50 -29.37 -1.92
C GLN A 89 -6.58 -28.61 -0.96
N GLU A 90 -6.41 -27.30 -1.16
CA GLU A 90 -5.56 -26.47 -0.29
C GLU A 90 -6.30 -26.08 0.99
N GLN A 91 -6.01 -26.82 2.06
CA GLN A 91 -6.35 -26.39 3.41
C GLN A 91 -5.35 -25.33 3.86
N TYR A 92 -5.62 -24.06 3.50
CA TYR A 92 -4.87 -22.94 4.03
C TYR A 92 -4.90 -22.96 5.57
N GLN A 93 -3.74 -23.10 6.19
CA GLN A 93 -3.60 -22.95 7.64
C GLN A 93 -3.54 -21.46 7.95
N LEU A 94 -4.68 -20.90 8.33
CA LEU A 94 -4.83 -19.48 8.62
C LEU A 94 -4.59 -19.20 10.11
N PRO A 95 -3.89 -18.12 10.46
CA PRO A 95 -3.70 -17.77 11.85
C PRO A 95 -5.02 -17.26 12.47
N ALA A 96 -5.52 -18.01 13.45
CA ALA A 96 -6.80 -17.76 14.13
C ALA A 96 -6.71 -16.75 15.30
N TYR A 97 -5.65 -15.94 15.37
CA TYR A 97 -5.36 -14.96 16.44
C TYR A 97 -5.89 -15.31 17.86
N PRO A 98 -5.57 -16.50 18.41
CA PRO A 98 -6.20 -16.98 19.64
C PRO A 98 -5.91 -16.08 20.86
N ALA A 99 -4.72 -15.47 20.92
CA ALA A 99 -4.35 -14.54 21.97
C ALA A 99 -5.23 -13.27 21.96
N PHE A 100 -5.56 -12.74 20.77
CA PHE A 100 -6.49 -11.63 20.62
C PHE A 100 -7.88 -11.98 21.14
N HIS A 101 -8.45 -13.10 20.68
CA HIS A 101 -9.80 -13.50 21.10
C HIS A 101 -9.89 -13.81 22.60
N ALA A 102 -8.86 -14.45 23.17
CA ALA A 102 -8.78 -14.68 24.60
C ALA A 102 -8.73 -13.37 25.39
N LYS A 103 -7.92 -12.39 24.95
CA LYS A 103 -7.81 -11.10 25.62
C LYS A 103 -9.09 -10.28 25.53
N VAL A 104 -9.75 -10.26 24.37
CA VAL A 104 -11.07 -9.62 24.19
C VAL A 104 -12.11 -10.22 25.13
N LYS A 105 -12.15 -11.55 25.24
CA LYS A 105 -13.07 -12.23 26.16
C LYS A 105 -12.82 -11.85 27.62
N GLU A 106 -11.57 -11.89 28.06
CA GLU A 106 -11.17 -11.50 29.42
C GLU A 106 -11.58 -10.06 29.76
N LEU A 107 -11.25 -9.11 28.86
CA LEU A 107 -11.56 -7.69 29.08
C LEU A 107 -13.07 -7.44 29.12
N LYS A 108 -13.83 -8.14 28.27
CA LYS A 108 -15.29 -8.03 28.23
C LYS A 108 -15.95 -8.52 29.51
N GLU A 109 -15.50 -9.67 30.05
CA GLU A 109 -16.01 -10.19 31.32
C GLU A 109 -15.77 -9.19 32.48
N LYS A 110 -14.56 -8.60 32.57
CA LYS A 110 -14.25 -7.59 33.58
C LYS A 110 -15.01 -6.27 33.40
N ALA A 111 -15.19 -5.84 32.16
CA ALA A 111 -15.95 -4.63 31.85
C ALA A 111 -17.44 -4.78 32.26
N GLU A 112 -18.03 -5.97 32.03
CA GLU A 112 -19.39 -6.31 32.47
C GLU A 112 -19.51 -6.32 34.01
N GLU A 113 -18.43 -6.61 34.73
CA GLU A 113 -18.33 -6.50 36.20
C GLU A 113 -18.11 -5.06 36.71
N GLY A 114 -17.96 -4.09 35.79
CA GLY A 114 -17.82 -2.66 36.12
C GLY A 114 -16.38 -2.14 36.20
N ASP A 115 -15.39 -2.91 35.72
CA ASP A 115 -14.01 -2.44 35.62
C ASP A 115 -13.83 -1.45 34.46
N ALA A 116 -13.74 -0.16 34.81
CA ALA A 116 -13.58 0.92 33.85
C ALA A 116 -12.25 0.87 33.07
N GLU A 117 -11.18 0.31 33.65
CA GLU A 117 -9.89 0.18 32.96
C GLU A 117 -9.99 -0.89 31.86
N SER A 118 -10.58 -2.04 32.18
CA SER A 118 -10.83 -3.11 31.20
C SER A 118 -11.76 -2.67 30.07
N GLU A 119 -12.80 -1.88 30.36
CA GLU A 119 -13.67 -1.29 29.33
C GLU A 119 -12.89 -0.37 28.38
N GLN A 120 -12.01 0.48 28.92
CA GLN A 120 -11.17 1.36 28.10
C GLN A 120 -10.17 0.56 27.24
N GLU A 121 -9.51 -0.46 27.81
CA GLU A 121 -8.59 -1.33 27.07
C GLU A 121 -9.33 -2.11 25.97
N LEU A 122 -10.54 -2.60 26.26
CA LEU A 122 -11.40 -3.29 25.29
C LEU A 122 -11.74 -2.37 24.11
N GLN A 123 -12.19 -1.15 24.39
CA GLN A 123 -12.52 -0.16 23.35
C GLN A 123 -11.32 0.23 22.49
N GLU A 124 -10.11 0.28 23.04
CA GLU A 124 -8.88 0.53 22.27
C GLU A 124 -8.51 -0.68 21.41
N LEU A 125 -8.50 -1.89 22.00
CA LEU A 125 -8.14 -3.14 21.33
C LEU A 125 -9.08 -3.49 20.17
N MET A 126 -10.38 -3.26 20.34
CA MET A 126 -11.39 -3.53 19.30
C MET A 126 -11.21 -2.68 18.04
N ARG A 127 -10.45 -1.57 18.10
CA ARG A 127 -10.08 -0.79 16.90
C ARG A 127 -9.08 -1.50 16.00
N PHE A 128 -8.39 -2.52 16.53
CA PHE A 128 -7.44 -3.38 15.85
C PHE A 128 -7.99 -4.79 15.64
N GLN A 129 -9.33 -4.95 15.63
CA GLN A 129 -9.95 -6.24 15.37
C GLN A 129 -9.55 -6.78 14.00
N PRO A 130 -9.29 -8.09 13.87
CA PRO A 130 -9.07 -8.71 12.58
C PRO A 130 -10.23 -8.46 11.62
N GLN A 131 -9.93 -7.94 10.42
CA GLN A 131 -10.97 -7.54 9.46
C GLN A 131 -11.47 -8.71 8.60
N MET A 132 -10.59 -9.68 8.34
CA MET A 132 -10.89 -10.84 7.52
C MET A 132 -11.17 -12.05 8.41
N VAL A 133 -12.32 -12.70 8.19
CA VAL A 133 -12.54 -14.05 8.72
C VAL A 133 -11.77 -15.06 7.90
N ASP A 134 -11.58 -16.27 8.43
CA ASP A 134 -10.81 -17.33 7.77
C ASP A 134 -11.25 -17.60 6.34
N GLN A 135 -12.57 -17.60 6.08
CA GLN A 135 -13.10 -17.81 4.73
C GLN A 135 -12.70 -16.69 3.76
N ASP A 136 -12.79 -15.43 4.18
CA ASP A 136 -12.41 -14.29 3.34
C ASP A 136 -10.91 -14.36 3.02
N ARG A 137 -10.09 -14.68 4.03
CA ARG A 137 -8.64 -14.76 3.87
C ARG A 137 -8.23 -15.93 2.99
N ALA A 138 -8.90 -17.09 3.09
CA ALA A 138 -8.67 -18.21 2.20
C ALA A 138 -8.94 -17.84 0.73
N VAL A 139 -10.06 -17.16 0.45
CA VAL A 139 -10.37 -16.65 -0.89
C VAL A 139 -9.30 -15.68 -1.39
N PHE A 140 -8.82 -14.80 -0.51
CA PHE A 140 -7.76 -13.88 -0.84
C PHE A 140 -6.43 -14.60 -1.17
N LEU A 141 -5.96 -15.53 -0.31
CA LEU A 141 -4.72 -16.28 -0.56
C LEU A 141 -4.80 -17.06 -1.87
N PHE A 142 -5.97 -17.63 -2.16
CA PHE A 142 -6.20 -18.29 -3.42
C PHE A 142 -6.10 -17.31 -4.61
N THR A 143 -6.72 -16.13 -4.51
CA THR A 143 -6.62 -15.07 -5.52
C THR A 143 -5.16 -14.66 -5.76
N LEU A 144 -4.38 -14.49 -4.69
CA LEU A 144 -2.97 -14.12 -4.76
C LEU A 144 -2.10 -15.22 -5.38
N LYS A 145 -2.36 -16.49 -5.08
CA LYS A 145 -1.70 -17.64 -5.73
C LYS A 145 -1.93 -17.62 -7.24
N VAL A 146 -3.19 -17.47 -7.67
CA VAL A 146 -3.55 -17.45 -9.10
C VAL A 146 -2.90 -16.28 -9.82
N PHE A 147 -2.95 -15.09 -9.22
CA PHE A 147 -2.26 -13.91 -9.74
C PHE A 147 -0.75 -14.16 -9.90
N THR A 148 -0.12 -14.75 -8.88
CA THR A 148 1.33 -15.03 -8.87
C THR A 148 1.73 -15.99 -10.00
N GLU A 149 1.00 -17.09 -10.18
CA GLU A 149 1.27 -18.04 -11.27
C GLU A 149 0.99 -17.42 -12.65
N ALA A 150 -0.05 -16.59 -12.78
CA ALA A 150 -0.34 -15.87 -14.01
C ALA A 150 0.80 -14.91 -14.40
N CYS A 151 1.28 -14.11 -13.45
CA CYS A 151 2.42 -13.22 -13.67
C CYS A 151 3.70 -14.00 -13.99
N LYS A 152 3.98 -15.10 -13.29
CA LYS A 152 5.16 -15.94 -13.52
C LYS A 152 5.18 -16.55 -14.91
N ALA A 153 4.05 -17.09 -15.38
CA ALA A 153 3.94 -17.67 -16.72
C ALA A 153 4.12 -16.63 -17.83
N ALA A 154 3.68 -15.39 -17.59
CA ALA A 154 3.82 -14.27 -18.53
C ALA A 154 5.11 -13.45 -18.34
N ASN A 155 6.00 -13.85 -17.41
CA ASN A 155 7.21 -13.12 -17.04
C ASN A 155 6.95 -11.65 -16.67
N LEU A 156 5.82 -11.38 -15.99
CA LEU A 156 5.44 -10.05 -15.51
C LEU A 156 6.06 -9.77 -14.14
N THR A 157 6.75 -8.63 -14.04
CA THR A 157 7.35 -8.20 -12.78
C THR A 157 6.34 -7.41 -11.94
N TRP A 158 6.26 -7.75 -10.66
CA TRP A 158 5.44 -7.06 -9.67
C TRP A 158 6.10 -7.16 -8.29
N PHE A 159 5.70 -6.31 -7.35
CA PHE A 159 6.12 -6.39 -5.95
C PHE A 159 5.09 -5.76 -5.00
N LEU A 160 5.12 -6.16 -3.74
CA LEU A 160 4.27 -5.59 -2.69
C LEU A 160 4.64 -4.12 -2.43
N ILE A 161 3.64 -3.27 -2.19
CA ILE A 161 3.82 -1.87 -1.77
C ILE A 161 2.95 -1.56 -0.54
N SER A 162 3.09 -0.35 0.01
CA SER A 162 2.18 0.22 1.01
C SER A 162 1.95 -0.70 2.22
N GLY A 163 0.69 -0.90 2.64
CA GLY A 163 0.34 -1.68 3.84
C GLY A 163 0.77 -3.14 3.74
N SER A 164 0.73 -3.70 2.53
CA SER A 164 1.15 -5.07 2.26
C SER A 164 2.65 -5.29 2.39
N ALA A 165 3.45 -4.35 1.88
CA ALA A 165 4.89 -4.36 2.08
C ALA A 165 5.29 -4.20 3.55
N LEU A 166 4.56 -3.36 4.29
CA LEU A 166 4.71 -3.24 5.75
C LEU A 166 4.34 -4.55 6.47
N GLY A 167 3.23 -5.17 6.08
CA GLY A 167 2.79 -6.47 6.60
C GLY A 167 3.85 -7.56 6.41
N ALA A 168 4.46 -7.64 5.22
CA ALA A 168 5.52 -8.62 4.95
C ALA A 168 6.68 -8.55 5.94
N ILE A 169 7.09 -7.34 6.35
CA ILE A 169 8.24 -7.15 7.25
C ILE A 169 7.87 -7.02 8.73
N ARG A 170 6.60 -6.74 9.05
CA ARG A 170 6.10 -6.57 10.42
C ARG A 170 5.35 -7.79 10.94
N HIS A 171 4.67 -8.54 10.08
CA HIS A 171 3.79 -9.65 10.46
C HIS A 171 4.07 -10.95 9.69
N HIS A 172 5.04 -10.97 8.77
CA HIS A 172 5.23 -12.07 7.80
C HIS A 172 3.95 -12.39 7.02
N GLY A 173 3.09 -11.40 6.76
CA GLY A 173 1.77 -11.58 6.16
C GLY A 173 0.97 -10.28 6.18
N MET A 174 -0.36 -10.38 6.03
CA MET A 174 -1.24 -9.21 6.16
C MET A 174 -1.14 -8.61 7.56
N ILE A 175 -1.32 -7.30 7.65
CA ILE A 175 -1.56 -6.64 8.93
C ILE A 175 -2.91 -7.19 9.46
N PRO A 176 -3.02 -7.67 10.72
CA PRO A 176 -4.21 -8.39 11.18
C PRO A 176 -5.52 -7.61 10.99
N TRP A 177 -5.47 -6.30 11.19
CA TRP A 177 -6.61 -5.37 11.08
C TRP A 177 -6.69 -4.66 9.72
N ASP A 178 -6.10 -5.26 8.68
CA ASP A 178 -6.15 -4.80 7.29
C ASP A 178 -6.93 -5.80 6.44
N ASP A 179 -7.47 -5.38 5.29
CA ASP A 179 -8.45 -6.18 4.53
C ASP A 179 -8.26 -6.20 3.01
N ASP A 180 -7.11 -5.75 2.54
CA ASP A 180 -6.70 -5.80 1.14
C ASP A 180 -5.18 -6.07 1.00
N VAL A 181 -4.74 -6.25 -0.25
CA VAL A 181 -3.33 -6.33 -0.58
C VAL A 181 -3.00 -5.48 -1.78
N ASP A 182 -1.95 -4.69 -1.62
CA ASP A 182 -1.45 -3.74 -2.60
C ASP A 182 -0.20 -4.31 -3.29
N ILE A 183 -0.26 -4.42 -4.61
CA ILE A 183 0.89 -4.69 -5.46
C ILE A 183 1.08 -3.59 -6.49
N VAL A 184 2.28 -3.50 -7.04
CA VAL A 184 2.58 -2.58 -8.14
C VAL A 184 3.21 -3.31 -9.32
N MET A 185 2.84 -2.92 -10.54
CA MET A 185 3.34 -3.47 -11.80
C MET A 185 3.85 -2.36 -12.75
N ASN A 186 4.65 -2.74 -13.74
CA ASN A 186 5.15 -1.78 -14.73
C ASN A 186 4.01 -1.32 -15.65
N GLY A 187 3.69 -0.02 -15.62
CA GLY A 187 2.63 0.58 -16.41
C GLY A 187 2.88 0.50 -17.92
N SER A 188 4.12 0.31 -18.38
CA SER A 188 4.40 0.12 -19.81
C SER A 188 3.90 -1.24 -20.33
N GLU A 189 3.67 -2.21 -19.43
CA GLU A 189 3.24 -3.58 -19.76
C GLU A 189 1.72 -3.78 -19.61
N TRP A 190 0.95 -2.70 -19.42
CA TRP A 190 -0.48 -2.78 -19.09
C TRP A 190 -1.32 -3.62 -20.06
N ILE A 191 -0.98 -3.62 -21.36
CA ILE A 191 -1.70 -4.44 -22.37
C ILE A 191 -1.48 -5.92 -22.08
N THR A 192 -0.23 -6.33 -21.85
CA THR A 192 0.13 -7.71 -21.51
C THR A 192 -0.53 -8.10 -20.19
N ILE A 193 -0.45 -7.24 -19.17
CA ILE A 193 -1.08 -7.45 -17.87
C ILE A 193 -2.59 -7.68 -18.03
N ARG A 194 -3.27 -6.82 -18.81
CA ARG A 194 -4.71 -6.95 -19.06
C ARG A 194 -5.04 -8.26 -19.78
N ASN A 195 -4.34 -8.58 -20.86
CA ASN A 195 -4.61 -9.80 -21.62
C ASN A 195 -4.36 -11.06 -20.77
N VAL A 196 -3.31 -11.07 -19.95
CA VAL A 196 -2.99 -12.21 -19.07
C VAL A 196 -4.06 -12.39 -18.00
N LEU A 197 -4.42 -11.31 -17.29
CA LEU A 197 -5.32 -11.39 -16.13
C LEU A 197 -6.80 -11.48 -16.52
N SER A 198 -7.22 -10.90 -17.67
CA SER A 198 -8.59 -11.04 -18.17
C SER A 198 -8.91 -12.44 -18.72
N ASP A 199 -7.88 -13.23 -19.08
CA ASP A 199 -8.05 -14.58 -19.61
C ASP A 199 -8.01 -15.68 -18.52
N VAL A 200 -7.88 -15.29 -17.24
CA VAL A 200 -7.86 -16.23 -16.11
C VAL A 200 -9.27 -16.72 -15.81
N LYS A 201 -9.55 -18.00 -16.06
CA LYS A 201 -10.87 -18.61 -15.80
C LYS A 201 -11.25 -18.54 -14.32
N GLY A 202 -12.49 -18.13 -14.06
CA GLY A 202 -13.03 -18.02 -12.69
C GLY A 202 -12.64 -16.72 -11.98
N PHE A 203 -11.97 -15.80 -12.67
CA PHE A 203 -11.57 -14.51 -12.15
C PHE A 203 -12.01 -13.39 -13.08
N ASP A 204 -12.27 -12.22 -12.51
CA ASP A 204 -12.56 -11.00 -13.22
C ASP A 204 -11.46 -9.97 -12.94
N LEU A 205 -11.26 -9.07 -13.91
CA LEU A 205 -10.35 -7.94 -13.80
C LEU A 205 -11.11 -6.63 -14.05
N PHE A 206 -11.21 -5.79 -13.02
CA PHE A 206 -11.75 -4.44 -13.16
C PHE A 206 -10.62 -3.46 -13.50
N THR A 207 -10.68 -2.86 -14.70
CA THR A 207 -9.60 -2.02 -15.25
C THR A 207 -10.05 -0.57 -15.50
N PRO A 208 -10.18 0.28 -14.47
CA PRO A 208 -10.44 1.70 -14.69
C PRO A 208 -9.21 2.38 -15.31
N SER A 209 -9.43 3.37 -16.18
CA SER A 209 -8.34 4.05 -16.90
C SER A 209 -7.39 4.85 -15.99
N TYR A 210 -7.89 5.40 -14.89
CA TYR A 210 -7.17 6.38 -14.05
C TYR A 210 -6.87 5.90 -12.62
N ASN A 211 -7.36 4.73 -12.23
CA ASN A 211 -7.27 4.20 -10.87
C ASN A 211 -6.63 2.81 -10.87
N GLN A 212 -6.35 2.29 -9.68
CA GLN A 212 -5.84 0.94 -9.53
C GLN A 212 -6.81 -0.08 -10.11
N TRP A 213 -6.27 -1.16 -10.64
CA TRP A 213 -7.08 -2.28 -11.10
C TRP A 213 -7.38 -3.22 -9.94
N LYS A 214 -8.45 -4.00 -10.09
CA LYS A 214 -8.87 -4.98 -9.08
C LYS A 214 -8.95 -6.35 -9.72
N PHE A 215 -8.27 -7.33 -9.14
CA PHE A 215 -8.34 -8.73 -9.57
C PHE A 215 -9.03 -9.56 -8.48
N PHE A 216 -10.07 -10.30 -8.85
CA PHE A 216 -10.95 -10.98 -7.88
C PHE A 216 -11.65 -12.20 -8.48
N MET A 217 -12.09 -13.12 -7.63
CA MET A 217 -12.86 -14.29 -8.06
C MET A 217 -14.23 -13.90 -8.62
N HIS A 218 -14.60 -14.51 -9.74
CA HIS A 218 -15.86 -14.25 -10.45
C HIS A 218 -17.09 -14.55 -9.59
N ASP A 219 -17.09 -15.66 -8.83
CA ASP A 219 -18.28 -16.12 -8.10
C ASP A 219 -18.50 -15.43 -6.74
N LEU A 220 -17.70 -14.42 -6.41
CA LEU A 220 -17.90 -13.65 -5.19
C LEU A 220 -19.27 -12.94 -5.16
N PRO A 221 -19.84 -12.70 -3.98
CA PRO A 221 -21.04 -11.89 -3.84
C PRO A 221 -20.83 -10.48 -4.42
N GLN A 222 -21.81 -10.01 -5.19
CA GLN A 222 -21.78 -8.66 -5.72
C GLN A 222 -22.07 -7.64 -4.61
N GLY A 223 -21.13 -6.72 -4.37
CA GLY A 223 -21.29 -5.62 -3.44
C GLY A 223 -21.79 -4.33 -4.11
N ASN A 224 -21.59 -3.20 -3.44
CA ASN A 224 -21.97 -1.85 -3.92
C ASN A 224 -20.93 -1.18 -4.83
N ARG A 225 -19.98 -1.94 -5.38
CA ARG A 225 -18.88 -1.46 -6.24
C ARG A 225 -18.88 -2.21 -7.58
N PRO A 226 -18.25 -1.67 -8.63
CA PRO A 226 -18.12 -2.36 -9.92
C PRO A 226 -17.18 -3.58 -9.89
N PHE A 227 -16.62 -3.89 -8.72
CA PHE A 227 -15.76 -5.03 -8.44
C PHE A 227 -16.15 -5.66 -7.09
N LYS A 228 -15.69 -6.88 -6.86
CA LYS A 228 -16.06 -7.68 -5.68
C LYS A 228 -14.93 -7.74 -4.68
N TRP A 229 -15.23 -8.07 -3.43
CA TRP A 229 -14.24 -8.23 -2.35
C TRP A 229 -14.36 -9.65 -1.77
N PRO A 230 -13.26 -10.31 -1.36
CA PRO A 230 -11.85 -9.85 -1.39
C PRO A 230 -11.29 -9.64 -2.80
N ASN A 231 -10.36 -8.69 -2.95
CA ASN A 231 -9.67 -8.40 -4.21
C ASN A 231 -8.20 -8.05 -3.98
N LEU A 232 -7.40 -8.16 -5.03
CA LEU A 232 -6.02 -7.68 -5.09
C LEU A 232 -5.99 -6.30 -5.78
N ASP A 233 -5.34 -5.33 -5.13
CA ASP A 233 -5.14 -3.98 -5.65
C ASP A 233 -3.88 -3.90 -6.51
N ILE A 234 -4.07 -3.60 -7.78
CA ILE A 234 -2.99 -3.52 -8.77
C ILE A 234 -2.75 -2.05 -9.11
N PHE A 235 -1.68 -1.49 -8.55
CA PHE A 235 -1.17 -0.18 -8.89
C PHE A 235 -0.13 -0.27 -10.00
N PHE A 236 0.21 0.88 -10.60
CA PHE A 236 1.17 0.95 -11.69
C PHE A 236 2.27 1.95 -11.41
N PHE A 237 3.47 1.62 -11.86
CA PHE A 237 4.62 2.51 -11.84
C PHE A 237 5.12 2.83 -13.24
N ALA A 238 5.80 3.96 -13.36
CA ALA A 238 6.67 4.30 -14.47
C ALA A 238 8.11 4.41 -13.96
N GLU A 239 9.07 4.29 -14.87
CA GLU A 239 10.48 4.37 -14.54
C GLU A 239 11.29 5.06 -15.64
N ASP A 240 12.43 5.61 -15.25
CA ASP A 240 13.52 6.02 -16.14
C ASP A 240 14.82 5.34 -15.71
N ASP A 241 15.96 5.74 -16.26
CA ASP A 241 17.26 5.14 -15.93
C ASP A 241 17.64 5.30 -14.45
N THR A 242 17.05 6.27 -13.74
CA THR A 242 17.42 6.62 -12.37
C THR A 242 16.31 6.33 -11.36
N TYR A 243 15.06 6.58 -11.72
CA TYR A 243 13.93 6.60 -10.79
C TYR A 243 12.80 5.66 -11.21
N ILE A 244 12.01 5.29 -10.21
CA ILE A 244 10.74 4.59 -10.32
C ILE A 244 9.70 5.35 -9.48
N TRP A 245 8.49 5.53 -10.02
CA TRP A 245 7.41 6.24 -9.32
C TRP A 245 6.05 5.68 -9.68
N ALA A 246 5.12 5.70 -8.73
CA ALA A 246 3.74 5.34 -8.99
C ALA A 246 3.05 6.35 -9.92
N THR A 247 2.30 5.84 -10.88
CA THR A 247 1.44 6.64 -11.77
C THR A 247 0.00 6.66 -11.28
N THR A 248 -0.43 5.63 -10.56
CA THR A 248 -1.76 5.54 -9.96
C THR A 248 -1.85 6.46 -8.74
N TRP A 249 -2.90 7.28 -8.66
CA TRP A 249 -3.03 8.32 -7.64
C TRP A 249 -2.85 7.80 -6.20
N GLY A 250 -3.49 6.68 -5.85
CA GLY A 250 -3.45 6.10 -4.51
C GLY A 250 -2.04 5.67 -4.05
N ALA A 251 -1.15 5.30 -4.97
CA ALA A 251 0.19 4.81 -4.64
C ALA A 251 1.29 5.88 -4.74
N LYS A 252 0.96 7.12 -5.13
CA LYS A 252 1.96 8.19 -5.31
C LYS A 252 2.75 8.51 -4.03
N GLY A 253 2.13 8.37 -2.87
CA GLY A 253 2.79 8.54 -1.57
C GLY A 253 3.72 7.39 -1.19
N SER A 254 3.54 6.22 -1.81
CA SER A 254 4.17 4.95 -1.44
C SER A 254 5.30 4.51 -2.38
N LEU A 255 5.41 5.12 -3.57
CA LEU A 255 6.47 4.80 -4.53
C LEU A 255 6.94 6.04 -5.30
N ALA A 256 8.11 6.53 -4.93
CA ALA A 256 8.83 7.63 -5.58
C ALA A 256 10.32 7.53 -5.17
N ASN A 257 11.05 6.62 -5.78
CA ASN A 257 12.35 6.17 -5.28
C ASN A 257 13.39 6.06 -6.39
N LYS A 258 14.68 5.98 -6.01
CA LYS A 258 15.71 5.57 -6.96
C LYS A 258 15.48 4.12 -7.33
N LYS A 259 15.67 3.80 -8.61
CA LYS A 259 15.55 2.45 -9.15
C LYS A 259 16.46 1.46 -8.44
N THR A 260 17.66 1.90 -8.04
CA THR A 260 18.66 1.11 -7.29
C THR A 260 18.22 0.69 -5.89
N ASP A 261 17.24 1.39 -5.31
CA ASP A 261 16.73 1.10 -3.97
C ASP A 261 15.58 0.07 -4.02
N VAL A 262 14.95 -0.04 -5.19
CA VAL A 262 13.88 -1.01 -5.47
C VAL A 262 14.44 -2.29 -6.07
N PHE A 263 15.29 -2.18 -7.09
CA PHE A 263 15.75 -3.32 -7.90
C PHE A 263 17.20 -3.76 -7.63
N PRO A 264 17.55 -5.03 -7.91
CA PRO A 264 16.63 -6.13 -8.19
C PRO A 264 15.82 -6.46 -6.96
N LEU A 265 14.62 -6.98 -7.19
CA LEU A 265 13.71 -7.36 -6.13
C LEU A 265 14.32 -8.46 -5.26
N THR A 266 13.90 -8.49 -4.01
CA THR A 266 14.16 -9.60 -3.07
C THR A 266 12.84 -10.24 -2.69
N THR A 267 12.84 -11.25 -1.82
CA THR A 267 11.61 -11.89 -1.36
C THR A 267 11.43 -11.76 0.15
N LYS A 268 10.17 -11.69 0.57
CA LYS A 268 9.77 -11.77 1.98
C LYS A 268 8.65 -12.77 2.17
N LYS A 269 8.62 -13.38 3.35
CA LYS A 269 7.49 -14.21 3.77
C LYS A 269 6.26 -13.34 3.87
N PHE A 270 5.21 -13.75 3.19
CA PHE A 270 3.89 -13.14 3.27
C PHE A 270 2.88 -14.26 3.30
N GLU A 271 2.33 -14.53 4.48
CA GLU A 271 1.45 -15.66 4.73
C GLU A 271 2.21 -16.97 4.46
N ILE A 272 1.72 -17.74 3.50
CA ILE A 272 2.32 -18.99 3.04
C ILE A 272 3.27 -18.79 1.84
N PHE A 273 3.39 -17.56 1.33
CA PHE A 273 4.11 -17.25 0.10
C PHE A 273 5.47 -16.60 0.37
N GLN A 274 6.36 -16.71 -0.61
CA GLN A 274 7.58 -15.91 -0.71
C GLN A 274 7.38 -14.88 -1.82
N LEU A 275 7.02 -13.65 -1.45
CA LEU A 275 6.57 -12.64 -2.40
C LEU A 275 7.66 -11.61 -2.70
N PRO A 276 7.69 -11.08 -3.95
CA PRO A 276 8.65 -10.06 -4.35
C PRO A 276 8.41 -8.75 -3.60
N VAL A 277 9.49 -8.18 -3.08
CA VAL A 277 9.55 -6.86 -2.43
C VAL A 277 10.77 -6.08 -2.92
N ALA A 278 10.75 -4.77 -2.74
CA ALA A 278 11.90 -3.91 -3.00
C ALA A 278 13.15 -4.38 -2.24
N ARG A 279 14.34 -4.22 -2.85
CA ARG A 279 15.65 -4.56 -2.24
C ARG A 279 15.80 -3.97 -0.84
N TYR A 280 15.55 -2.67 -0.69
CA TYR A 280 15.68 -1.98 0.60
C TYR A 280 14.33 -1.74 1.28
N ILE A 281 13.47 -2.75 1.27
CA ILE A 281 12.09 -2.69 1.79
C ILE A 281 11.97 -2.00 3.16
N LYS A 282 12.85 -2.31 4.12
CA LYS A 282 12.81 -1.70 5.46
C LYS A 282 13.00 -0.19 5.41
N SER A 283 13.97 0.28 4.64
CA SER A 283 14.24 1.71 4.47
C SER A 283 13.10 2.42 3.77
N LEU A 284 12.50 1.79 2.75
CA LEU A 284 11.36 2.35 2.03
C LEU A 284 10.12 2.47 2.93
N ILE A 285 9.82 1.42 3.69
CA ILE A 285 8.70 1.42 4.64
C ILE A 285 8.94 2.39 5.81
N THR A 286 10.18 2.53 6.30
CA THR A 286 10.53 3.58 7.27
C THR A 286 10.33 4.98 6.68
N ALA A 287 10.68 5.20 5.42
CA ALA A 287 10.48 6.49 4.77
C ALA A 287 8.99 6.82 4.55
N GLU A 288 8.15 5.83 4.32
CA GLU A 288 6.70 5.99 4.18
C GLU A 288 5.99 6.16 5.53
N TYR A 289 6.17 5.21 6.44
CA TYR A 289 5.40 5.11 7.69
C TYR A 289 6.12 5.70 8.91
N GLY A 290 7.44 5.92 8.85
CA GLY A 290 8.26 6.31 10.00
C GLY A 290 8.69 5.11 10.84
N ASP A 291 8.72 5.28 12.16
CA ASP A 291 8.95 4.17 13.09
C ASP A 291 7.72 3.27 13.17
N TYR A 292 7.67 2.33 12.23
CA TYR A 292 6.63 1.32 12.12
C TYR A 292 6.80 0.19 13.17
N HIS A 293 7.89 0.13 13.92
CA HIS A 293 8.06 -0.87 14.97
C HIS A 293 7.38 -0.44 16.27
N SER A 294 7.49 0.85 16.61
CA SER A 294 6.90 1.37 17.86
C SER A 294 5.45 1.83 17.69
N GLY A 295 5.06 2.33 16.50
CA GLY A 295 3.74 2.90 16.26
C GLY A 295 2.81 1.99 15.45
N CYS A 296 1.66 1.65 16.03
CA CYS A 296 0.61 0.88 15.38
C CYS A 296 -0.61 1.76 15.14
N LYS A 297 -1.02 1.86 13.87
CA LYS A 297 -2.12 2.71 13.42
C LYS A 297 -3.26 1.84 12.87
N THR A 298 -4.49 2.23 13.17
CA THR A 298 -5.69 1.60 12.60
C THR A 298 -5.80 1.86 11.10
N ALA A 299 -6.50 0.97 10.39
CA ALA A 299 -6.90 1.24 9.01
C ALA A 299 -7.77 2.52 8.94
N GLU A 300 -7.67 3.26 7.84
CA GLU A 300 -8.52 4.44 7.59
C GLU A 300 -9.79 4.09 6.83
N TYR A 301 -9.80 2.93 6.18
CA TYR A 301 -10.81 2.49 5.25
C TYR A 301 -10.97 0.98 5.37
N VAL A 302 -12.21 0.51 5.32
CA VAL A 302 -12.55 -0.91 5.30
C VAL A 302 -13.03 -1.22 3.89
N HIS A 303 -12.23 -1.98 3.15
CA HIS A 303 -12.56 -2.35 1.80
C HIS A 303 -13.82 -3.21 1.78
N LYS A 304 -13.99 -4.18 2.66
CA LYS A 304 -15.16 -5.07 2.72
C LYS A 304 -16.49 -4.33 2.70
N THR A 305 -16.63 -3.28 3.51
CA THR A 305 -17.88 -2.49 3.61
C THR A 305 -17.89 -1.24 2.74
N ASN A 306 -16.75 -0.86 2.14
CA ASN A 306 -16.58 0.38 1.36
C ASN A 306 -16.82 1.63 2.23
N GLU A 307 -16.31 1.62 3.46
CA GLU A 307 -16.52 2.69 4.43
C GLU A 307 -15.19 3.25 4.94
N LYS A 308 -15.16 4.58 5.14
CA LYS A 308 -14.08 5.22 5.88
C LYS A 308 -14.38 5.12 7.36
N HIS A 309 -13.37 4.77 8.16
CA HIS A 309 -13.50 4.89 9.60
C HIS A 309 -13.73 6.35 10.00
N ALA A 310 -14.57 6.57 11.00
CA ALA A 310 -14.74 7.89 11.59
C ALA A 310 -13.38 8.39 12.11
N SER A 311 -13.12 9.69 12.01
CA SER A 311 -11.85 10.27 12.47
C SER A 311 -11.58 10.00 13.96
N THR A 312 -12.63 9.85 14.76
CA THR A 312 -12.58 9.49 16.18
C THR A 312 -12.15 8.05 16.44
N SER A 313 -12.31 7.16 15.45
CA SER A 313 -11.87 5.77 15.50
C SER A 313 -10.38 5.62 15.14
N LEU A 314 -9.82 6.56 14.38
CA LEU A 314 -8.42 6.53 13.95
C LEU A 314 -7.48 6.78 15.14
N VAL A 315 -6.71 5.77 15.51
CA VAL A 315 -5.73 5.88 16.60
C VAL A 315 -4.36 5.39 16.18
N SER A 316 -3.36 5.97 16.83
CA SER A 316 -2.00 5.47 16.84
C SER A 316 -1.66 5.11 18.28
N ILE A 317 -1.29 3.86 18.52
CA ILE A 317 -0.89 3.36 19.83
C ILE A 317 0.54 2.81 19.78
N ASP A 318 1.12 2.58 20.96
CA ASP A 318 2.35 1.81 21.08
C ASP A 318 2.08 0.34 20.67
N CYS A 319 2.82 -0.15 19.68
CA CYS A 319 2.72 -1.53 19.20
C CYS A 319 2.99 -2.56 20.30
N ALA A 320 3.70 -2.22 21.38
CA ALA A 320 3.91 -3.10 22.52
C ALA A 320 2.60 -3.64 23.13
N LYS A 321 1.51 -2.87 23.04
CA LYS A 321 0.16 -3.34 23.43
C LYS A 321 -0.34 -4.48 22.53
N LEU A 322 -0.02 -4.42 21.24
CA LEU A 322 -0.45 -5.39 20.23
C LEU A 322 0.48 -6.60 20.11
N HIS A 323 1.75 -6.49 20.52
CA HIS A 323 2.69 -7.62 20.53
C HIS A 323 2.19 -8.82 21.36
N LYS A 324 1.31 -8.58 22.34
CA LYS A 324 0.73 -9.61 23.21
C LYS A 324 -0.35 -10.46 22.54
N VAL A 325 -0.99 -9.91 21.50
CA VAL A 325 -2.21 -10.48 20.91
C VAL A 325 -2.07 -10.80 19.42
N PHE A 326 -1.10 -10.18 18.74
CA PHE A 326 -0.84 -10.37 17.33
C PHE A 326 0.61 -10.76 17.05
N PRO A 327 0.88 -11.52 15.98
CA PRO A 327 2.23 -11.91 15.60
C PRO A 327 2.99 -10.73 15.02
N PHE A 328 4.18 -10.47 15.54
CA PHE A 328 5.10 -9.45 15.05
C PHE A 328 6.49 -10.03 14.76
N VAL A 329 7.15 -9.49 13.74
CA VAL A 329 8.51 -9.87 13.35
C VAL A 329 9.51 -9.11 14.21
N PHE A 330 10.31 -9.86 14.93
CA PHE A 330 11.46 -9.40 15.68
C PHE A 330 12.75 -9.93 15.05
N TYR A 331 13.88 -9.34 15.42
CA TYR A 331 15.19 -9.74 14.95
C TYR A 331 15.99 -10.31 16.11
N ALA A 332 16.52 -11.51 15.90
CA ALA A 332 17.40 -12.17 16.86
C ALA A 332 18.71 -12.55 16.18
N THR A 333 19.78 -12.65 16.96
CA THR A 333 21.05 -13.20 16.48
C THR A 333 21.05 -14.70 16.72
N ASN A 334 21.26 -15.50 15.67
CA ASN A 334 21.37 -16.95 15.80
C ASN A 334 22.76 -17.35 16.35
N ALA A 335 22.97 -18.65 16.59
CA ALA A 335 24.22 -19.19 17.14
C ALA A 335 25.47 -18.85 16.29
N ASP A 336 25.28 -18.64 14.98
CA ASP A 336 26.36 -18.33 14.04
C ASP A 336 26.61 -16.81 13.90
N GLY A 337 25.93 -15.97 14.68
CA GLY A 337 26.06 -14.52 14.62
C GLY A 337 25.23 -13.84 13.53
N ALA A 338 24.40 -14.58 12.79
CA ALA A 338 23.54 -14.04 11.75
C ALA A 338 22.23 -13.49 12.35
N ILE A 339 21.78 -12.34 11.83
CA ILE A 339 20.48 -11.76 12.19
C ILE A 339 19.39 -12.52 11.45
N VAL A 340 18.46 -13.11 12.21
CA VAL A 340 17.29 -13.85 11.71
C VAL A 340 16.00 -13.16 12.11
N GLU A 341 14.99 -13.26 11.25
CA GLU A 341 13.63 -12.84 11.55
C GLU A 341 12.93 -13.92 12.37
N GLN A 342 12.27 -13.51 13.46
CA GLN A 342 11.47 -14.38 14.32
C GLN A 342 10.08 -13.77 14.48
N LEU A 343 9.06 -14.51 14.07
CA LEU A 343 7.68 -14.14 14.33
C LEU A 343 7.35 -14.49 15.78
N GLN A 344 6.83 -13.54 16.54
CA GLN A 344 6.53 -13.74 17.95
C GLN A 344 5.17 -13.17 18.34
N VAL A 345 4.53 -13.83 19.31
CA VAL A 345 3.36 -13.33 20.06
C VAL A 345 3.72 -13.40 21.55
N ASP A 346 3.58 -12.29 22.27
CA ASP A 346 3.91 -12.18 23.69
C ASP A 346 5.35 -12.65 24.00
N GLY A 347 6.29 -12.28 23.12
CA GLY A 347 7.71 -12.65 23.22
C GLY A 347 8.02 -14.13 22.95
N LYS A 348 7.03 -14.93 22.52
CA LYS A 348 7.20 -16.36 22.21
C LYS A 348 7.16 -16.57 20.69
N PRO A 349 8.10 -17.36 20.12
CA PRO A 349 8.06 -17.72 18.70
C PRO A 349 6.76 -18.44 18.31
N VAL A 350 6.29 -18.19 17.09
CA VAL A 350 5.07 -18.79 16.50
C VAL A 350 5.38 -19.58 15.24
#